data_AF-A0A6I6LTG1-F1
#
_entry.id   AF-A0A6I6LTG1-F1
#
_cell.length_a   1.000
_cell.length_b   1.000
_cell.length_c   1.000
_cell.angle_alpha   90.00
_cell.angle_beta   90.00
_cell.angle_gamma   90.00
#
_symmetry.space_group_name_H-M   'P 1'
#
loop_
_entity.id
_entity.type
_entity.pdbx_description
1 polymer ?
#
loop_
_entity_poly.entity_id
_entity_poly.type
_entity_poly.pdbx_seq_one_letter_code
_entity_poly.pdbx_strand_id
1 'polypeptide(L)'
;MAAPEPAEACGETRELLGQQIQDARLKGDDSHRIGLEERLASLNERCRGVVPIQPNHVQIERATRLAREREAQLREALGTGDAQMIELRKRRLDHAREQLEAARR
;
A
#
# COMPACT_ATOMS: atom_id res chain seq x y z
N MET A 1 31.68 4.85 0.35
CA MET A 1 30.99 4.70 1.65
C MET A 1 29.77 5.61 1.62
N ALA A 2 28.55 5.08 1.65
CA ALA A 2 27.33 5.89 1.70
C ALA A 2 27.08 6.31 3.14
N ALA A 3 26.95 7.62 3.38
CA ALA A 3 26.71 8.18 4.70
C ALA A 3 25.33 7.72 5.25
N PRO A 4 25.19 7.47 6.56
CA PRO A 4 23.88 7.28 7.16
C PRO A 4 23.09 8.57 7.00
N GLU A 5 21.98 8.50 6.27
CA GLU A 5 21.07 9.64 6.12
C GLU A 5 20.49 9.98 7.51
N PRO A 6 20.40 11.28 7.88
CA PRO A 6 19.95 11.66 9.20
C PRO A 6 18.51 11.20 9.42
N ALA A 7 18.23 10.70 10.63
CA ALA A 7 16.92 10.25 11.10
C ALA A 7 15.76 11.23 10.80
N GLU A 8 16.04 12.53 10.76
CA GLU A 8 15.06 13.57 10.41
C GLU A 8 14.65 13.55 8.93
N ALA A 9 15.59 13.27 8.02
CA ALA A 9 15.30 13.12 6.59
C ALA A 9 14.41 11.90 6.32
N CYS A 10 14.46 10.89 7.19
CA CYS A 10 13.59 9.72 7.09
C CYS A 10 12.11 10.04 7.33
N GLY A 11 11.80 10.95 8.27
CA GLY A 11 10.41 11.33 8.57
C GLY A 11 9.77 12.08 7.40
N GLU A 12 10.44 13.14 6.94
CA GLU A 12 9.97 13.98 5.84
C GLU A 12 9.86 13.20 4.52
N THR A 13 10.86 12.39 4.19
CA THR A 13 10.83 11.55 2.98
C THR A 13 9.70 10.52 3.03
N ARG A 14 9.37 10.01 4.22
CA ARG A 14 8.30 9.03 4.41
C ARG A 14 6.91 9.66 4.27
N GLU A 15 6.71 10.87 4.80
CA GLU A 15 5.48 11.64 4.56
C GLU A 15 5.30 11.98 3.09
N LEU A 16 6.37 12.40 2.42
CA LEU A 16 6.35 12.77 1.00
C LEU A 16 6.08 11.56 0.10
N LEU A 17 6.64 10.39 0.43
CA LEU A 17 6.30 9.12 -0.22
C LEU A 17 4.84 8.71 0.07
N GLY A 18 4.35 8.90 1.30
CA GLY A 18 2.96 8.66 1.67
C GLY A 18 1.97 9.49 0.85
N GLN A 19 2.25 10.78 0.69
CA GLN A 19 1.45 11.69 -0.14
C GLN A 19 1.47 11.27 -1.62
N GLN A 20 2.64 10.91 -2.17
CA GLN A 20 2.74 10.44 -3.55
C GLN A 20 2.03 9.11 -3.79
N ILE A 21 2.04 8.20 -2.80
CA ILE A 21 1.25 6.94 -2.85
C ILE A 21 -0.24 7.26 -2.88
N GLN A 22 -0.68 8.24 -2.10
CA GLN A 22 -2.08 8.66 -2.04
C GLN A 22 -2.52 9.35 -3.34
N ASP A 23 -1.66 10.17 -3.93
CA ASP A 23 -1.90 10.81 -5.24
C ASP A 23 -1.93 9.78 -6.38
N ALA A 24 -1.00 8.81 -6.37
CA ALA A 24 -1.01 7.69 -7.31
C ALA A 24 -2.28 6.82 -7.17
N ARG A 25 -2.81 6.67 -5.95
CA ARG A 25 -4.11 6.01 -5.73
C ARG A 25 -5.28 6.80 -6.34
N LEU A 26 -5.33 8.11 -6.13
CA LEU A 26 -6.37 8.98 -6.69
C LEU A 26 -6.37 8.96 -8.22
N LYS A 27 -5.19 8.82 -8.83
CA LYS A 27 -5.01 8.71 -10.29
C LYS A 27 -5.24 7.30 -10.84
N GLY A 28 -5.39 6.28 -9.98
CA GLY A 28 -5.54 4.87 -10.41
C GLY A 28 -4.24 4.26 -10.96
N ASP A 29 -3.09 4.83 -10.61
CA ASP A 29 -1.78 4.49 -11.15
C ASP A 29 -1.11 3.38 -10.31
N ASP A 30 -1.65 2.15 -10.42
CA ASP A 30 -1.25 1.02 -9.56
C ASP A 30 0.23 0.65 -9.70
N SER A 31 0.82 0.74 -10.89
CA SER A 31 2.25 0.49 -11.11
C SER A 31 3.13 1.51 -10.40
N HIS A 32 2.74 2.78 -10.44
CA HIS A 32 3.46 3.86 -9.78
C HIS A 32 3.32 3.77 -8.26
N ARG A 33 2.11 3.43 -7.77
CA ARG A 33 1.84 3.13 -6.36
C ARG A 33 2.75 2.04 -5.82
N ILE A 34 2.85 0.91 -6.52
CA ILE A 34 3.67 -0.23 -6.09
C ILE A 34 5.16 0.16 -5.96
N GLY A 35 5.69 0.92 -6.93
CA GLY A 35 7.07 1.40 -6.88
C GLY A 35 7.33 2.35 -5.70
N LEU A 36 6.36 3.21 -5.35
CA LEU A 36 6.46 4.11 -4.21
C LEU A 36 6.35 3.35 -2.87
N GLU A 37 5.52 2.32 -2.79
CA GLU A 37 5.40 1.45 -1.61
C GLU A 37 6.70 0.68 -1.33
N GLU A 38 7.36 0.13 -2.35
CA GLU A 38 8.67 -0.53 -2.25
C GLU A 38 9.76 0.43 -1.73
N ARG A 39 9.73 1.67 -2.23
CA ARG A 39 10.68 2.73 -1.85
C ARG A 39 10.49 3.15 -0.39
N LEU A 40 9.24 3.21 0.07
CA LEU A 40 8.89 3.46 1.46
C LEU A 40 9.31 2.31 2.39
N ALA A 41 9.16 1.05 1.94
CA ALA A 41 9.63 -0.12 2.67
C ALA A 41 11.16 -0.10 2.84
N SER A 42 11.90 0.14 1.75
CA SER A 42 13.36 0.29 1.75
C SER A 42 13.82 1.43 2.67
N LEU A 43 13.10 2.56 2.66
CA LEU A 43 13.36 3.69 3.54
C LEU A 43 13.14 3.29 5.01
N ASN A 44 12.06 2.57 5.33
CA ASN A 44 11.79 2.09 6.70
C ASN A 44 12.85 1.12 7.21
N GLU A 45 13.37 0.26 6.35
CA GLU A 45 14.45 -0.67 6.70
C GLU A 45 15.76 0.06 6.96
N ARG A 46 16.07 1.09 6.18
CA ARG A 46 17.25 1.94 6.39
C ARG A 46 17.11 2.83 7.62
N CYS A 47 15.90 3.29 7.90
CA CYS A 47 15.57 4.18 9.00
C CYS A 47 15.05 3.44 10.24
N ARG A 48 15.33 2.13 10.38
CA ARG A 48 14.75 1.19 11.37
C ARG A 48 14.82 1.62 12.83
N GLY A 49 15.55 2.68 13.18
CA GLY A 49 15.55 3.31 14.50
C GLY A 49 14.46 4.37 14.74
N VAL A 50 13.67 4.74 13.72
CA VAL A 50 12.77 5.92 13.73
C VAL A 50 11.39 5.58 13.16
N VAL A 51 10.93 4.34 13.32
CA VAL A 51 9.52 4.04 13.05
C VAL A 51 8.81 3.92 14.40
N PRO A 52 8.08 4.95 14.86
CA PRO A 52 7.03 4.69 15.82
C PRO A 52 6.10 3.68 15.14
N ILE A 53 6.09 2.45 15.66
CA ILE A 53 5.13 1.43 15.27
C ILE A 53 3.77 2.05 15.62
N GLN A 54 3.06 2.55 14.61
CA GLN A 54 1.67 2.91 14.84
C GLN A 54 0.99 1.67 15.43
N PRO A 55 0.19 1.79 16.51
CA PRO A 55 -0.45 0.64 17.14
C PRO A 55 -1.31 -0.16 16.15
N ASN A 56 -1.76 0.50 15.07
CA ASN A 56 -2.53 -0.10 13.98
C ASN A 56 -1.68 -0.74 12.87
N HIS A 57 -0.34 -0.77 12.97
CA HIS A 57 0.54 -1.27 11.91
C HIS A 57 0.21 -2.71 11.51
N VAL A 58 -0.03 -3.59 12.48
CA VAL A 58 -0.43 -4.99 12.23
C VAL A 58 -1.79 -5.06 11.51
N GLN A 59 -2.72 -4.18 11.85
CA GLN A 59 -4.05 -4.11 11.22
C GLN A 59 -3.96 -3.57 9.79
N ILE A 60 -3.11 -2.57 9.57
CA ILE A 60 -2.83 -2.00 8.25
C ILE A 60 -2.13 -3.03 7.36
N GLU A 61 -1.12 -3.75 7.87
CA GLU A 61 -0.43 -4.83 7.17
C GLU A 61 -1.41 -5.94 6.77
N ARG A 62 -2.26 -6.36 7.71
CA ARG A 62 -3.27 -7.40 7.47
C ARG A 62 -4.30 -6.97 6.42
N ALA A 63 -4.80 -5.74 6.52
CA ALA A 63 -5.75 -5.19 5.55
C ALA A 63 -5.08 -4.99 4.17
N THR A 64 -3.78 -4.66 4.14
CA THR A 64 -3.00 -4.50 2.90
C THR A 64 -2.83 -5.84 2.21
N ARG A 65 -2.50 -6.89 2.97
CA ARG A 65 -2.41 -8.25 2.43
C ARG A 65 -3.74 -8.72 1.86
N LEU A 66 -4.83 -8.49 2.60
CA LEU A 66 -6.18 -8.83 2.16
C LEU A 66 -6.55 -8.12 0.85
N ALA A 67 -6.27 -6.81 0.73
CA ALA A 67 -6.54 -6.04 -0.49
C ALA A 67 -5.74 -6.58 -1.68
N ARG A 68 -4.45 -6.88 -1.50
CA ARG A 68 -3.60 -7.50 -2.54
C ARG A 68 -4.13 -8.87 -3.00
N GLU A 69 -4.54 -9.73 -2.07
CA GLU A 69 -5.12 -11.03 -2.42
C GLU A 69 -6.41 -10.88 -3.25
N ARG A 70 -7.27 -9.92 -2.91
CA ARG A 70 -8.50 -9.65 -3.69
C ARG A 70 -8.22 -9.02 -5.04
N GLU A 71 -7.18 -8.21 -5.16
CA GLU A 71 -6.72 -7.62 -6.43
C GLU A 71 -6.18 -8.71 -7.37
N ALA A 72 -5.39 -9.65 -6.85
CA ALA A 72 -4.91 -10.82 -7.58
C ALA A 72 -6.07 -11.69 -8.07
N GLN A 73 -7.05 -11.96 -7.20
CA GLN A 73 -8.26 -12.69 -7.58
C GLN A 73 -9.03 -11.94 -8.68
N LEU A 74 -9.22 -10.62 -8.57
CA LEU A 74 -9.91 -9.86 -9.62
C LEU A 74 -9.18 -9.98 -10.97
N ARG A 75 -7.84 -9.87 -10.97
CA ARG A 75 -7.02 -10.03 -12.17
C ARG A 75 -7.14 -11.41 -12.80
N GLU A 76 -7.20 -12.45 -11.99
CA GLU A 76 -7.42 -13.82 -12.46
C GLU A 76 -8.80 -13.99 -13.12
N ALA A 77 -9.85 -13.39 -12.55
CA ALA A 77 -11.19 -13.43 -13.15
C ALA A 77 -11.29 -12.59 -14.43
N LEU A 78 -10.57 -11.46 -14.50
CA LEU A 78 -10.42 -10.68 -15.74
C LEU A 78 -9.77 -11.52 -16.84
N GLY A 79 -8.80 -12.36 -16.51
CA GLY A 79 -8.16 -13.29 -17.45
C GLY A 79 -9.07 -14.43 -17.91
N THR A 80 -10.06 -14.82 -17.10
CA THR A 80 -11.06 -15.85 -17.48
C THR A 80 -12.24 -15.27 -18.27
N GLY A 81 -12.46 -13.95 -18.22
CA GLY A 81 -13.53 -13.27 -18.96
C GLY A 81 -14.94 -13.44 -18.38
N ASP A 82 -15.06 -13.97 -17.16
CA ASP A 82 -16.35 -14.21 -16.52
C ASP A 82 -16.89 -12.93 -15.86
N ALA A 83 -17.85 -12.27 -16.52
CA ALA A 83 -18.36 -10.96 -16.11
C ALA A 83 -18.99 -10.95 -14.71
N GLN A 84 -19.67 -12.03 -14.30
CA GLN A 84 -20.25 -12.14 -12.95
C GLN A 84 -19.17 -12.26 -11.88
N MET A 85 -18.15 -13.09 -12.12
CA MET A 85 -17.02 -13.24 -11.21
C MET A 85 -16.18 -11.97 -11.11
N ILE A 86 -16.00 -11.24 -12.21
CA ILE A 86 -15.31 -9.95 -12.23
C ILE A 86 -16.04 -8.93 -11.35
N GLU A 87 -17.35 -8.75 -11.56
CA GLU A 87 -18.20 -7.86 -10.72
C GLU A 87 -18.11 -8.22 -9.24
N LEU A 88 -18.25 -9.52 -8.90
CA LEU A 88 -18.19 -10.00 -7.52
C LEU A 88 -16.82 -9.76 -6.88
N ARG A 89 -15.73 -10.10 -7.58
CA ARG A 89 -14.35 -9.92 -7.09
C ARG A 89 -14.00 -8.43 -6.97
N LYS A 90 -14.54 -7.58 -7.85
CA LYS A 90 -14.38 -6.12 -7.80
C LYS A 90 -15.03 -5.53 -6.55
N ARG A 91 -16.28 -5.90 -6.23
CA ARG A 91 -16.93 -5.46 -4.97
C ARG A 91 -16.18 -5.92 -3.73
N ARG A 92 -15.65 -7.14 -3.74
CA ARG A 92 -14.85 -7.68 -2.62
C ARG A 92 -13.52 -6.97 -2.45
N LEU A 93 -12.90 -6.54 -3.54
CA LEU A 93 -11.69 -5.71 -3.53
C LEU A 93 -12.01 -4.33 -2.96
N ASP A 94 -13.11 -3.71 -3.38
CA ASP A 94 -13.56 -2.41 -2.88
C ASP A 94 -13.75 -2.42 -1.36
N HIS A 95 -14.47 -3.41 -0.83
CA HIS A 95 -14.66 -3.58 0.62
C HIS A 95 -13.35 -3.87 1.37
N ALA A 96 -12.38 -4.56 0.76
CA ALA A 96 -11.07 -4.77 1.36
C ALA A 96 -10.24 -3.47 1.39
N ARG A 97 -10.37 -2.62 0.37
CA ARG A 97 -9.73 -1.30 0.31
C ARG A 97 -10.33 -0.35 1.33
N GLU A 98 -11.65 -0.34 1.49
CA GLU A 98 -12.33 0.49 2.50
C GLU A 98 -11.88 0.13 3.93
N GLN A 99 -11.79 -1.15 4.25
CA GLN A 99 -11.27 -1.59 5.56
C GLN A 99 -9.80 -1.21 5.77
N LEU A 100 -9.00 -1.24 4.71
CA LEU A 100 -7.62 -0.77 4.77
C LEU A 100 -7.54 0.75 5.01
N GLU A 101 -8.40 1.54 4.37
CA GLU A 101 -8.47 2.98 4.63
C GLU A 101 -8.96 3.26 6.05
N ALA A 102 -9.95 2.51 6.55
CA ALA A 102 -10.42 2.60 7.92
C ALA A 102 -9.32 2.22 8.94
N ALA A 103 -8.50 1.21 8.65
CA ALA A 103 -7.38 0.82 9.51
C ALA A 103 -6.20 1.80 9.49
N ARG A 104 -6.10 2.61 8.42
CA ARG A 104 -5.09 3.67 8.25
C ARG A 104 -5.50 5.01 8.86
N ARG A 105 -6.79 5.17 9.18
CA ARG A 105 -7.37 6.36 9.82
C ARG A 105 -7.20 6.33 11.33
#